data_AF-A0A4Q1HC91-F1
#
_entry.id   AF-A0A4Q1HC91-F1
#
_cell.length_a   1.000
_cell.length_b   1.000
_cell.length_c   1.000
_cell.angle_alpha   90.00
_cell.angle_beta   90.00
_cell.angle_gamma   90.00
#
_symmetry.space_group_name_H-M   'P 1'
#
loop_
_entity.id
_entity.type
_entity.pdbx_description
1 polymer ?
#
loop_
_entity_poly.entity_id
_entity_poly.type
_entity_poly.pdbx_seq_one_letter_code
_entity_poly.pdbx_strand_id
1 'polypeptide(L)'
;MLSGFLAFYLYAMSTDDQLRKAMDRLTRTEKMQARAEKVWKSLDTSRATFINSLRNTGLSYAHAQSKFDDFVEEQRRLRIRLAQEVEAAQREYLALADGGGVQARAA
;
A
#
# COMPACT_ATOMS: atom_id res chain seq x y z
N MET A 1 42.55 19.48 6.19
CA MET A 1 41.94 18.14 6.05
C MET A 1 40.63 18.05 6.86
N LEU A 2 39.65 18.93 6.61
CA LEU A 2 38.33 18.91 7.29
C LEU A 2 37.16 18.74 6.32
N SER A 3 37.42 18.80 5.01
CA SER A 3 36.39 18.79 3.96
C SER A 3 35.81 17.40 3.68
N GLY A 4 36.54 16.31 3.96
CA GLY A 4 36.05 14.94 3.73
C GLY A 4 35.06 14.45 4.80
N PHE A 5 35.24 14.89 6.05
CA PHE A 5 34.42 14.41 7.18
C PHE A 5 33.00 14.99 7.16
N LEU A 6 32.84 16.25 6.73
CA LEU A 6 31.53 16.89 6.59
C LEU A 6 30.71 16.31 5.44
N ALA A 7 31.35 15.96 4.31
CA ALA A 7 30.67 15.38 3.15
C ALA A 7 30.10 13.98 3.46
N PHE A 8 30.85 13.17 4.23
CA PHE A 8 30.39 11.85 4.66
C PHE A 8 29.18 11.93 5.59
N TYR A 9 29.19 12.85 6.56
CA TYR A 9 28.09 13.00 7.53
C TYR A 9 26.79 13.51 6.89
N LEU A 10 26.90 14.49 5.97
CA LEU A 10 25.73 15.00 5.24
C LEU A 10 25.11 13.94 4.32
N TYR A 11 25.95 13.09 3.71
CA TYR A 11 25.50 12.04 2.79
C TYR A 11 24.90 10.83 3.52
N ALA A 12 25.52 10.40 4.64
CA ALA A 12 24.98 9.35 5.50
C ALA A 12 23.61 9.74 6.06
N MET A 13 23.47 10.97 6.58
CA MET A 13 22.19 11.51 7.04
C MET A 13 21.12 11.52 5.93
N SER A 14 21.52 11.81 4.68
CA SER A 14 20.60 11.78 3.52
C SER A 14 20.15 10.37 3.14
N THR A 15 20.97 9.34 3.41
CA THR A 15 20.66 7.94 3.11
C THR A 15 19.74 7.35 4.18
N ASP A 16 20.00 7.67 5.45
CA ASP A 16 19.13 7.29 6.58
C ASP A 16 17.74 7.91 6.44
N ASP A 17 17.65 9.18 6.03
CA ASP A 17 16.37 9.85 5.76
C ASP A 17 15.60 9.22 4.59
N GLN A 18 16.30 8.77 3.54
CA GLN A 18 15.69 8.05 2.42
C GLN A 18 15.16 6.67 2.83
N LEU A 19 15.96 5.92 3.59
CA LEU A 19 15.55 4.62 4.14
C LEU A 19 14.33 4.75 5.05
N ARG A 20 14.31 5.77 5.92
CA ARG A 20 13.18 6.05 6.80
C ARG A 20 11.91 6.35 6.00
N LYS A 21 12.00 7.21 4.98
CA LYS A 21 10.85 7.54 4.10
C LYS A 21 10.35 6.31 3.35
N ALA A 22 11.25 5.47 2.85
CA ALA A 22 10.88 4.22 2.16
C ALA A 22 10.17 3.24 3.11
N MET A 23 10.66 3.09 4.35
CA MET A 23 10.03 2.27 5.39
C MET A 23 8.64 2.80 5.80
N ASP A 24 8.51 4.11 5.97
CA ASP A 24 7.22 4.76 6.28
C ASP A 24 6.21 4.53 5.15
N ARG A 25 6.66 4.63 3.89
CA ARG A 25 5.84 4.34 2.71
C ARG A 25 5.41 2.88 2.69
N LEU A 26 6.33 1.94 2.86
CA LEU A 26 6.05 0.50 2.90
C LEU A 26 4.98 0.19 3.98
N THR A 27 5.22 0.64 5.21
CA THR A 27 4.32 0.46 6.34
C THR A 27 2.92 1.01 6.07
N ARG A 28 2.83 2.18 5.41
CA ARG A 28 1.54 2.79 5.04
C ARG A 28 0.81 1.94 4.03
N THR A 29 1.47 1.50 2.97
CA THR A 29 0.84 0.70 1.92
C THR A 29 0.40 -0.67 2.43
N GLU A 30 1.20 -1.32 3.29
CA GLU A 30 0.81 -2.58 3.95
C GLU A 30 -0.45 -2.42 4.80
N LYS A 31 -0.56 -1.33 5.58
CA LYS A 31 -1.78 -1.03 6.34
C LYS A 31 -3.00 -0.85 5.43
N MET A 32 -2.82 -0.21 4.28
CA MET A 32 -3.90 -0.02 3.30
C MET A 32 -4.31 -1.36 2.66
N GLN A 33 -3.35 -2.19 2.27
CA GLN A 33 -3.61 -3.54 1.76
C GLN A 33 -4.36 -4.39 2.79
N ALA A 34 -3.90 -4.43 4.04
CA ALA A 34 -4.55 -5.19 5.10
C ALA A 34 -6.00 -4.75 5.35
N ARG A 35 -6.30 -3.45 5.23
CA ARG A 35 -7.69 -2.94 5.31
C ARG A 35 -8.52 -3.41 4.12
N ALA A 36 -7.99 -3.32 2.89
CA ALA A 36 -8.68 -3.79 1.69
C ALA A 36 -8.97 -5.30 1.75
N GLU A 37 -8.04 -6.10 2.28
CA GLU A 37 -8.24 -7.53 2.48
C GLU A 37 -9.34 -7.84 3.51
N LYS A 38 -9.43 -7.05 4.60
CA LYS A 38 -10.52 -7.19 5.57
C LYS A 38 -11.87 -6.90 4.94
N VAL A 39 -11.98 -5.81 4.17
CA VAL A 39 -13.21 -5.48 3.43
C VAL A 39 -13.57 -6.62 2.48
N TRP A 40 -12.60 -7.10 1.69
CA TRP A 40 -12.80 -8.20 0.76
C TRP A 40 -13.36 -9.46 1.44
N LYS A 41 -12.78 -9.87 2.57
CA LYS A 41 -13.23 -11.04 3.33
C LYS A 41 -14.66 -10.90 3.86
N SER A 42 -15.15 -9.67 4.04
CA SER A 42 -16.51 -9.38 4.48
C SER A 42 -17.53 -9.21 3.36
N LEU A 43 -17.13 -9.28 2.08
CA LEU A 43 -18.05 -9.01 0.96
C LEU A 43 -19.19 -10.02 0.92
N ASP A 44 -18.90 -11.31 1.10
CA ASP A 44 -19.91 -12.36 1.04
C ASP A 44 -20.99 -12.17 2.12
N THR A 45 -20.57 -11.89 3.36
CA THR A 45 -21.48 -11.69 4.49
C THR A 45 -22.24 -10.36 4.43
N SER A 46 -21.71 -9.36 3.72
CA SER A 46 -22.35 -8.05 3.58
C SER A 46 -23.35 -7.95 2.43
N ARG A 47 -23.35 -8.91 1.49
CA ARG A 47 -24.18 -8.89 0.27
C ARG A 47 -25.66 -8.62 0.54
N ALA A 48 -26.27 -9.40 1.44
CA ALA A 48 -27.70 -9.29 1.73
C ALA A 48 -28.04 -7.91 2.32
N THR A 49 -27.26 -7.44 3.28
CA THR A 49 -27.45 -6.14 3.94
C THR A 49 -27.29 -4.98 2.96
N PHE A 50 -26.27 -5.02 2.10
CA PHE A 50 -26.02 -4.01 1.08
C PHE A 50 -27.15 -3.94 0.06
N ILE A 51 -27.57 -5.09 -0.49
CA ILE A 51 -28.68 -5.15 -1.45
C ILE A 51 -29.97 -4.64 -0.81
N ASN A 52 -30.27 -5.04 0.42
CA ASN A 52 -31.47 -4.56 1.13
C ASN A 52 -31.41 -3.05 1.40
N SER A 53 -30.25 -2.50 1.75
CA SER A 53 -30.06 -1.05 1.92
C SER A 53 -30.38 -0.28 0.64
N LEU A 54 -29.90 -0.76 -0.53
CA LEU A 54 -30.21 -0.15 -1.81
C LEU A 54 -31.68 -0.30 -2.21
N ARG A 55 -32.30 -1.43 -1.89
CA ARG A 55 -33.73 -1.62 -2.16
C ARG A 55 -34.61 -0.66 -1.34
N ASN A 56 -34.19 -0.33 -0.13
CA ASN A 56 -34.91 0.64 0.71
C ASN A 56 -34.89 2.07 0.14
N THR A 57 -34.04 2.37 -0.85
CA THR A 57 -34.06 3.65 -1.57
C THR A 57 -34.91 3.60 -2.84
N GLY A 58 -35.61 2.50 -3.09
CA GLY A 58 -36.51 2.32 -4.24
C GLY A 58 -35.88 1.58 -5.43
N LEU A 59 -34.63 1.10 -5.31
CA LEU A 59 -34.04 0.27 -6.37
C LEU A 59 -34.71 -1.10 -6.43
N SER A 60 -34.90 -1.60 -7.65
CA SER A 60 -35.25 -3.00 -7.86
C SER A 60 -34.13 -3.91 -7.35
N TYR A 61 -34.46 -5.16 -7.02
CA TYR A 61 -33.46 -6.13 -6.60
C TYR A 61 -32.37 -6.31 -7.67
N ALA A 62 -32.74 -6.37 -8.96
CA ALA A 62 -31.78 -6.52 -10.05
C ALA A 62 -30.79 -5.34 -10.14
N HIS A 63 -31.27 -4.09 -10.00
CA HIS A 63 -30.38 -2.93 -9.98
C HIS A 63 -29.50 -2.88 -8.73
N ALA A 64 -30.04 -3.24 -7.56
CA ALA A 64 -29.27 -3.32 -6.33
C ALA A 64 -28.19 -4.40 -6.39
N GLN A 65 -28.50 -5.55 -6.99
CA GLN A 65 -27.54 -6.63 -7.25
C GLN A 65 -26.44 -6.15 -8.20
N SER A 66 -26.77 -5.54 -9.33
CA SER A 66 -25.77 -5.01 -10.28
C SER A 66 -24.80 -4.04 -9.59
N LYS A 67 -25.30 -3.14 -8.73
CA LYS A 67 -24.45 -2.21 -7.97
C LYS A 67 -23.54 -2.91 -6.97
N PHE A 68 -24.00 -3.99 -6.34
CA PHE A 68 -23.16 -4.79 -5.47
C PHE A 68 -22.05 -5.49 -6.27
N ASP A 69 -22.39 -6.06 -7.43
CA ASP A 69 -21.44 -6.74 -8.30
C ASP A 69 -20.37 -5.75 -8.83
N ASP A 70 -20.77 -4.54 -9.22
CA ASP A 70 -19.85 -3.45 -9.58
C ASP A 70 -18.89 -3.10 -8.42
N PHE A 71 -19.43 -2.98 -7.20
CA PHE A 71 -18.65 -2.71 -6.01
C PHE A 71 -17.64 -3.83 -5.71
N VAL A 72 -18.03 -5.10 -5.88
CA VAL A 72 -17.12 -6.25 -5.72
C VAL A 72 -15.95 -6.15 -6.70
N GLU A 73 -16.20 -5.83 -7.97
CA GLU A 73 -15.14 -5.65 -8.96
C GLU A 73 -14.24 -4.45 -8.66
N GLU A 74 -14.78 -3.34 -8.15
CA GLU A 74 -13.97 -2.23 -7.65
C GLU A 74 -13.05 -2.63 -6.50
N GLN A 75 -13.57 -3.35 -5.50
CA GLN A 75 -12.76 -3.85 -4.38
C GLN A 75 -11.68 -4.83 -4.87
N ARG A 76 -11.98 -5.64 -5.89
CA ARG A 76 -11.02 -6.56 -6.50
C ARG A 76 -9.85 -5.80 -7.14
N ARG A 77 -10.16 -4.80 -7.97
CA ARG A 77 -9.16 -3.94 -8.62
C ARG A 77 -8.30 -3.20 -7.60
N LEU A 78 -8.93 -2.63 -6.56
CA LEU A 78 -8.22 -1.94 -5.49
C LEU A 78 -7.21 -2.85 -4.79
N ARG A 79 -7.61 -4.08 -4.43
CA ARG A 79 -6.71 -5.03 -3.75
C ARG A 79 -5.51 -5.40 -4.62
N ILE A 80 -5.73 -5.64 -5.91
CA ILE A 80 -4.64 -5.95 -6.85
C ILE A 80 -3.66 -4.78 -6.93
N ARG A 81 -4.16 -3.55 -7.08
CA ARG A 81 -3.31 -2.35 -7.09
C ARG A 81 -2.50 -2.22 -5.79
N LEU A 82 -3.14 -2.38 -4.63
CA LEU A 82 -2.45 -2.25 -3.34
C LEU A 82 -1.36 -3.30 -3.15
N ALA A 83 -1.60 -4.54 -3.58
CA ALA A 83 -0.56 -5.57 -3.56
C ALA A 83 0.66 -5.17 -4.42
N GLN A 84 0.41 -4.66 -5.63
CA GLN A 84 1.48 -4.15 -6.50
C GLN A 84 2.22 -2.95 -5.89
N GLU A 85 1.52 -2.07 -5.19
CA GLU A 85 2.12 -0.93 -4.49
C GLU A 85 3.00 -1.38 -3.31
N VAL A 86 2.60 -2.43 -2.57
CA VAL A 86 3.42 -3.01 -1.50
C VAL A 86 4.68 -3.62 -2.08
N GLU A 87 4.56 -4.43 -3.13
CA GLU A 87 5.73 -5.00 -3.82
C GLU A 87 6.68 -3.91 -4.33
N ALA A 88 6.15 -2.82 -4.90
CA ALA A 88 6.96 -1.71 -5.36
C ALA A 88 7.67 -0.97 -4.22
N ALA A 89 6.97 -0.69 -3.12
CA ALA A 89 7.56 -0.05 -1.94
C ALA A 89 8.62 -0.94 -1.26
N GLN A 90 8.40 -2.25 -1.24
CA GLN A 90 9.37 -3.21 -0.71
C GLN A 90 10.63 -3.26 -1.57
N ARG A 91 10.49 -3.28 -2.91
CA ARG A 91 11.64 -3.22 -3.82
C ARG A 91 12.45 -1.94 -3.65
N GLU A 92 11.79 -0.79 -3.50
CA GLU A 92 12.45 0.50 -3.24
C GLU A 92 13.24 0.47 -1.92
N TYR A 93 12.61 0.00 -0.84
CA TYR A 93 13.27 -0.11 0.46
C TYR A 93 14.50 -1.03 0.39
N LEU A 94 14.38 -2.20 -0.21
CA LEU A 94 15.49 -3.14 -0.36
C LEU A 94 16.63 -2.57 -1.21
N ALA A 95 16.31 -1.89 -2.31
CA ALA A 95 17.31 -1.25 -3.16
C ALA A 95 18.12 -0.18 -2.40
N LEU A 96 17.46 0.62 -1.55
CA LEU A 96 18.12 1.61 -0.70
C LEU A 96 18.95 0.95 0.41
N ALA A 97 18.45 -0.14 1.00
CA ALA A 97 19.14 -0.86 2.07
C ALA A 97 20.41 -1.55 1.56
N ASP A 98 20.32 -2.22 0.40
CA ASP A 98 21.45 -2.89 -0.24
C ASP A 98 22.46 -1.87 -0.79
N GLY A 99 21.99 -0.77 -1.38
CA GLY A 99 22.83 0.33 -1.86
C GLY A 99 23.65 1.01 -0.74
N GLY A 100 23.05 1.16 0.44
CA GLY A 100 23.75 1.65 1.64
C GLY A 100 24.78 0.65 2.18
N GLY A 101 24.52 -0.66 2.07
CA GLY A 101 25.40 -1.73 2.55
C GLY A 101 26.64 -1.99 1.67
N VAL A 102 26.52 -1.83 0.35
CA VAL A 102 27.64 -2.03 -0.59
C VAL A 102 28.66 -0.89 -0.51
N GLN A 103 28.24 0.35 -0.24
CA GLN A 103 29.13 1.51 -0.18
C GLN A 103 29.81 1.68 1.18
N ALA A 104 29.21 1.22 2.28
CA ALA A 104 29.85 1.19 3.60
C ALA A 104 31.01 0.16 3.71
N ARG A 105 31.05 -0.84 2.83
CA ARG A 105 32.14 -1.84 2.75
C ARG A 105 33.31 -1.44 1.85
N ALA A 106 33.15 -0.39 1.04
CA ALA A 106 34.14 0.05 0.06
C ALA A 106 34.95 1.29 0.50
N ALA A 107 34.75 1.78 1.72
CA ALA A 107 35.41 2.96 2.29
C ALA A 107 36.32 2.59 3.47
#